data_AF-A0A7S0S9Q3-F1
#
_entry.id   AF-A0A7S0S9Q3-F1
#
_cell.length_a   1.000
_cell.length_b   1.000
_cell.length_c   1.000
_cell.angle_alpha   90.00
_cell.angle_beta   90.00
_cell.angle_gamma   90.00
#
_symmetry.space_group_name_H-M   'P 1'
#
loop_
_entity.id
_entity.type
_entity.pdbx_description
1 polymer ?
#
loop_
_entity_poly.entity_id
_entity_poly.type
_entity_poly.pdbx_seq_one_letter_code
_entity_poly.pdbx_strand_id
1 'polypeptide(L)'
;MASALCEEILTDAVRGDSEQYDLAGFTQPWLNDLVEGCLGRVIPAKTYVACKFVIGGGKKTRQKYDPEMLKHFTVALSAAGLEEDRGASACAECQGMYKYQHDTDKDLKYLHVFPKVDLSAAAEDAEDGGGGSGGGGPQSPEYQCVSCTYEEFQELLAMNVPSFSQKRALLKRMRVMESALEQLESMLTQQQRFTSQEQDMYDSMVDVGIKVEFLNKELEKMVTKGRLTKGEQKQMVSDLGTKMEELDVAIATADAEGKAKKKDALEGKKSQLTEKTDVIAAFKPIVYTMAHEKELNDLRKELAVLDKIDTSGKLLKGDDLTKLAKKPRVEERIAALESEDKGWFEDECRAVLFNPAAAKPAPKKKTTSGGGGGGGSTGWLTTAAKGSSRSGPATKKAAPQNPFALLGGDE
;
A
#
# COMPACT_ATOMS: atom_id res chain seq x y z
N MET A 1 8.09 14.17 22.51
CA MET A 1 8.06 13.04 21.54
C MET A 1 6.75 12.30 21.62
N ALA A 2 6.31 11.81 22.79
CA ALA A 2 4.97 11.22 22.93
C ALA A 2 3.83 12.19 22.56
N SER A 3 3.88 13.45 23.00
CA SER A 3 2.84 14.46 22.69
C SER A 3 2.69 14.75 21.20
N ALA A 4 3.79 14.88 20.46
CA ALA A 4 3.77 15.11 19.02
C ALA A 4 3.20 13.90 18.26
N LEU A 5 3.55 12.69 18.71
CA LEU A 5 3.00 11.46 18.16
C LEU A 5 1.49 11.31 18.49
N CYS A 6 1.04 11.73 19.67
CA CYS A 6 -0.38 11.79 20.00
C CYS A 6 -1.14 12.74 19.06
N GLU A 7 -0.61 13.93 18.79
CA GLU A 7 -1.22 14.90 17.86
C GLU A 7 -1.29 14.35 16.42
N GLU A 8 -0.25 13.65 15.99
CA GLU A 8 -0.20 12.96 14.69
C GLU A 8 -1.28 11.87 14.61
N ILE A 9 -1.34 10.98 15.60
CA ILE A 9 -2.36 9.92 15.69
C ILE A 9 -3.79 10.49 15.69
N LEU A 10 -4.02 11.58 16.42
CA LEU A 10 -5.33 12.24 16.46
C LEU A 10 -5.68 12.85 15.10
N THR A 11 -4.72 13.49 14.43
CA THR A 11 -4.91 14.07 13.10
C THR A 11 -5.25 12.99 12.07
N ASP A 12 -4.54 11.86 12.12
CA ASP A 12 -4.77 10.75 11.20
C ASP A 12 -6.08 10.03 11.51
N ALA A 13 -6.45 9.89 12.79
CA ALA A 13 -7.74 9.37 13.21
C ALA A 13 -8.91 10.21 12.68
N VAL A 14 -8.81 11.54 12.75
CA VAL A 14 -9.80 12.47 12.20
C VAL A 14 -9.88 12.38 10.68
N ARG A 15 -8.78 12.11 9.98
CA ARG A 15 -8.78 11.85 8.52
C ARG A 15 -9.33 10.48 8.17
N GLY A 16 -9.27 9.53 9.10
CA GLY A 16 -9.69 8.15 8.92
C GLY A 16 -8.56 7.21 8.45
N ASP A 17 -7.32 7.64 8.59
CA ASP A 17 -6.14 6.92 8.09
C ASP A 17 -5.59 5.95 9.15
N SER A 18 -5.19 4.76 8.68
CA SER A 18 -4.54 3.73 9.52
C SER A 18 -3.05 3.68 9.22
N GLU A 19 -2.31 4.50 9.97
CA GLU A 19 -0.88 4.75 9.76
C GLU A 19 0.03 3.82 10.56
N GLN A 20 1.33 3.86 10.22
CA GLN A 20 2.39 3.10 10.88
C GLN A 20 3.40 4.04 11.56
N TYR A 21 3.58 3.86 12.86
CA TYR A 21 4.42 4.70 13.71
C TYR A 21 5.65 3.92 14.21
N ASP A 22 6.85 4.45 13.96
CA ASP A 22 8.11 3.85 14.42
C ASP A 22 8.44 4.32 15.85
N LEU A 23 8.58 3.38 16.79
CA LEU A 23 8.94 3.66 18.17
C LEU A 23 10.45 3.54 18.45
N ALA A 24 11.29 3.60 17.43
CA ALA A 24 12.75 3.64 17.59
C ALA A 24 13.17 4.76 18.57
N GLY A 25 13.91 4.39 19.62
CA GLY A 25 14.35 5.32 20.66
C GLY A 25 13.29 5.74 21.69
N PHE A 26 12.07 5.20 21.64
CA PHE A 26 11.08 5.43 22.69
C PHE A 26 11.48 4.78 24.02
N THR A 27 11.18 5.45 25.12
CA THR A 27 11.43 4.97 26.49
C THR A 27 10.12 4.63 27.18
N GLN A 28 10.16 3.82 28.24
CA GLN A 28 8.97 3.42 29.00
C GLN A 28 8.09 4.59 29.45
N PRO A 29 8.61 5.70 30.01
CA PRO A 29 7.78 6.85 30.38
C PRO A 29 7.01 7.45 29.20
N TRP A 30 7.63 7.53 28.02
CA TRP A 30 6.95 8.05 26.82
C TRP A 30 5.87 7.12 26.28
N LEU A 31 5.99 5.81 26.50
CA LEU A 31 4.91 4.87 26.16
C LEU A 31 3.71 5.05 27.09
N ASN A 32 3.95 5.29 28.38
CA ASN A 32 2.88 5.62 29.33
C ASN A 32 2.20 6.94 28.92
N ASP A 33 2.97 7.99 28.62
CA ASP A 33 2.43 9.27 28.17
C ASP A 33 1.61 9.14 26.87
N LEU A 34 2.06 8.29 25.93
CA LEU A 34 1.36 8.01 24.66
C LEU A 34 0.00 7.32 24.91
N VAL A 35 -0.03 6.33 25.79
CA VAL A 35 -1.26 5.62 26.13
C VAL A 35 -2.20 6.53 26.91
N GLU A 36 -1.73 7.21 27.95
CA GLU A 36 -2.56 8.10 28.77
C GLU A 36 -3.06 9.32 27.99
N GLY A 37 -2.25 9.83 27.05
CA GLY A 37 -2.56 11.01 26.25
C GLY A 37 -3.50 10.74 25.08
N CYS A 38 -3.46 9.54 24.49
CA CYS A 38 -4.17 9.22 23.26
C CYS A 38 -4.86 7.85 23.30
N LEU A 39 -4.10 6.76 23.35
CA LEU A 39 -4.63 5.41 23.06
C LEU A 39 -5.60 4.85 24.12
N GLY A 40 -5.47 5.32 25.37
CA GLY A 40 -6.31 4.96 26.50
C GLY A 40 -7.60 5.79 26.61
N ARG A 41 -7.81 6.76 25.71
CA ARG A 41 -8.98 7.64 25.70
C ARG A 41 -9.85 7.34 24.49
N VAL A 42 -11.07 7.86 24.53
CA VAL A 42 -11.91 7.91 23.33
C VAL A 42 -11.40 9.06 22.45
N ILE A 43 -11.00 8.74 21.22
CA ILE A 43 -10.48 9.72 20.27
C ILE A 43 -11.52 10.05 19.19
N PRO A 44 -11.64 11.30 18.73
CA PRO A 44 -12.50 11.63 17.60
C PRO A 44 -11.91 11.01 16.32
N ALA A 45 -12.72 10.30 15.54
CA ALA A 45 -12.28 9.70 14.29
C ALA A 45 -13.38 9.70 13.24
N LYS A 46 -13.01 9.72 11.96
CA LYS A 46 -13.97 9.61 10.84
C LYS A 46 -14.40 8.18 10.56
N THR A 47 -13.55 7.21 10.91
CA THR A 47 -13.79 5.77 10.77
C THR A 47 -12.99 5.02 11.83
N TYR A 48 -13.20 3.71 11.97
CA TYR A 48 -12.37 2.87 12.83
C TYR A 48 -10.94 2.83 12.31
N VAL A 49 -9.97 3.19 13.16
CA VAL A 49 -8.56 3.29 12.78
C VAL A 49 -7.70 2.25 13.48
N ALA A 50 -6.67 1.78 12.78
CA ALA A 50 -5.64 0.91 13.32
C ALA A 50 -4.31 1.67 13.43
N CYS A 51 -3.83 1.88 14.65
CA CYS A 51 -2.52 2.47 14.91
C CYS A 51 -1.47 1.36 14.93
N LYS A 52 -0.61 1.26 13.91
CA LYS A 52 0.40 0.20 13.82
C LYS A 52 1.74 0.70 14.35
N PHE A 53 2.18 0.18 15.48
CA PHE A 53 3.46 0.59 16.09
C PHE A 53 4.56 -0.40 15.77
N VAL A 54 5.70 0.07 15.27
CA VAL A 54 6.92 -0.73 15.16
C VAL A 54 7.62 -0.72 16.51
N ILE A 55 7.61 -1.86 17.19
CA ILE A 55 8.11 -2.01 18.57
C ILE A 55 9.42 -2.82 18.63
N GLY A 56 9.91 -3.27 17.48
CA GLY A 56 11.10 -4.07 17.41
C GLY A 56 11.41 -4.56 16.00
N GLY A 57 12.59 -5.13 15.86
CA GLY A 57 12.98 -5.88 14.67
C GLY A 57 14.09 -6.85 14.99
N GLY A 58 14.42 -7.72 14.04
CA GLY A 58 15.50 -8.67 14.22
C GLY A 58 16.87 -8.03 14.01
N LYS A 59 17.84 -8.83 13.55
CA LYS A 59 19.26 -8.63 13.89
C LYS A 59 19.83 -7.26 13.47
N LYS A 60 19.29 -6.64 12.42
CA LYS A 60 19.76 -5.35 11.86
C LYS A 60 19.19 -4.11 12.57
N THR A 61 18.00 -4.21 13.14
CA THR A 61 17.27 -3.07 13.72
C THR A 61 17.00 -3.23 15.22
N ARG A 62 17.28 -4.40 15.80
CA ARG A 62 17.14 -4.71 17.23
C ARG A 62 17.79 -3.69 18.19
N GLN A 63 18.89 -3.05 17.78
CA GLN A 63 19.59 -2.08 18.64
C GLN A 63 18.83 -0.74 18.79
N LYS A 64 17.86 -0.45 17.92
CA LYS A 64 17.10 0.81 17.93
C LYS A 64 15.91 0.81 18.89
N TYR A 65 15.48 -0.37 19.32
CA TYR A 65 14.30 -0.56 20.15
C TYR A 65 14.71 -1.14 21.50
N ASP A 66 13.98 -0.78 22.54
CA ASP A 66 14.16 -1.38 23.86
C ASP A 66 13.77 -2.88 23.79
N PRO A 67 14.61 -3.82 24.25
CA PRO A 67 14.26 -5.24 24.31
C PRO A 67 13.01 -5.54 25.14
N GLU A 68 12.66 -4.69 26.12
CA GLU A 68 11.45 -4.81 26.93
C GLU A 68 10.28 -3.94 26.42
N MET A 69 10.40 -3.30 25.25
CA MET A 69 9.39 -2.38 24.69
C MET A 69 7.99 -3.01 24.58
N LEU A 70 7.90 -4.24 24.08
CA LEU A 70 6.63 -4.96 23.98
C LEU A 70 5.96 -5.09 25.35
N LYS A 71 6.72 -5.49 26.37
CA LYS A 71 6.21 -5.70 27.73
C LYS A 71 5.78 -4.39 28.38
N HIS A 72 6.57 -3.32 28.22
CA HIS A 72 6.20 -2.01 28.74
C HIS A 72 4.93 -1.47 28.08
N PHE A 73 4.81 -1.63 26.75
CA PHE A 73 3.69 -1.10 26.01
C PHE A 73 2.39 -1.86 26.29
N THR A 74 2.42 -3.20 26.36
CA THR A 74 1.22 -3.99 26.71
C THR A 74 0.76 -3.74 28.14
N VAL A 75 1.69 -3.59 29.10
CA VAL A 75 1.33 -3.21 30.48
C VAL A 75 0.64 -1.85 30.53
N ALA A 76 1.13 -0.86 29.77
CA ALA A 76 0.50 0.46 29.70
C ALA A 76 -0.90 0.41 29.06
N LEU A 77 -1.06 -0.34 27.96
CA LEU A 77 -2.35 -0.52 27.27
C LEU A 77 -3.37 -1.25 28.16
N SER A 78 -2.96 -2.33 28.83
CA SER A 78 -3.84 -3.04 29.78
C SER A 78 -4.22 -2.16 30.97
N ALA A 79 -3.31 -1.34 31.49
CA ALA A 79 -3.61 -0.40 32.57
C ALA A 79 -4.64 0.67 32.16
N ALA A 80 -4.68 1.03 30.87
CA ALA A 80 -5.69 1.91 30.29
C ALA A 80 -7.00 1.21 29.90
N GLY A 81 -7.13 -0.09 30.18
CA GLY A 81 -8.33 -0.87 29.92
C GLY A 81 -8.48 -1.33 28.47
N LEU A 82 -7.35 -1.56 27.78
CA LEU A 82 -7.33 -2.24 26.49
C LEU A 82 -6.98 -3.73 26.64
N GLU A 83 -7.57 -4.57 25.80
CA GLU A 83 -7.42 -6.03 25.86
C GLU A 83 -6.62 -6.59 24.67
N GLU A 84 -5.87 -7.68 24.90
CA GLU A 84 -5.16 -8.37 23.82
C GLU A 84 -6.12 -9.29 23.05
N ASP A 85 -6.28 -9.05 21.75
CA ASP A 85 -6.99 -9.96 20.86
C ASP A 85 -6.19 -10.15 19.56
N ARG A 86 -5.82 -11.41 19.27
CA ARG A 86 -5.06 -11.77 18.06
C ARG A 86 -5.89 -11.64 16.78
N GLY A 87 -7.21 -11.66 16.87
CA GLY A 87 -8.15 -11.46 15.78
C GLY A 87 -8.48 -10.00 15.48
N ALA A 88 -8.05 -9.07 16.35
CA ALA A 88 -8.53 -7.70 16.30
C ALA A 88 -8.27 -6.99 14.96
N SER A 89 -9.26 -6.20 14.51
CA SER A 89 -9.23 -5.45 13.26
C SER A 89 -9.82 -4.05 13.43
N ALA A 90 -9.72 -3.19 12.42
CA ALA A 90 -10.26 -1.83 12.48
C ALA A 90 -11.78 -1.86 12.28
N CYS A 91 -12.51 -2.34 13.30
CA CYS A 91 -13.96 -2.46 13.32
C CYS A 91 -14.52 -2.06 14.69
N ALA A 92 -15.84 -1.90 14.75
CA ALA A 92 -16.54 -1.43 15.95
C ALA A 92 -16.29 -2.32 17.18
N GLU A 93 -16.26 -3.64 16.98
CA GLU A 93 -16.19 -4.67 18.01
C GLU A 93 -14.80 -4.77 18.64
N CYS A 94 -13.76 -4.41 17.90
CA CYS A 94 -12.37 -4.51 18.33
C CYS A 94 -11.84 -3.20 18.92
N GLN A 95 -12.71 -2.24 19.23
CA GLN A 95 -12.31 -1.00 19.88
C GLN A 95 -11.78 -1.25 21.30
N GLY A 96 -10.69 -0.58 21.63
CA GLY A 96 -9.98 -0.82 22.87
C GLY A 96 -9.26 -2.18 22.89
N MET A 97 -8.95 -2.76 21.73
CA MET A 97 -8.14 -3.97 21.66
C MET A 97 -6.78 -3.69 21.04
N TYR A 98 -5.82 -4.60 21.26
CA TYR A 98 -4.54 -4.58 20.57
C TYR A 98 -4.12 -5.98 20.15
N LYS A 99 -3.33 -6.05 19.07
CA LYS A 99 -2.74 -7.30 18.59
C LYS A 99 -1.25 -7.16 18.36
N TYR A 100 -0.54 -8.23 18.68
CA TYR A 100 0.87 -8.38 18.34
C TYR A 100 1.03 -9.14 17.02
N GLN A 101 1.85 -8.61 16.12
CA GLN A 101 2.16 -9.24 14.84
C GLN A 101 3.67 -9.24 14.60
N HIS A 102 4.22 -10.39 14.22
CA HIS A 102 5.61 -10.50 13.79
C HIS A 102 5.65 -10.77 12.29
N ASP A 103 6.20 -9.82 11.53
CA ASP A 103 6.41 -9.96 10.09
C ASP A 103 7.81 -10.55 9.87
N THR A 104 7.85 -11.85 9.55
CA THR A 104 9.09 -12.60 9.34
C THR A 104 9.81 -12.21 8.05
N ASP A 105 9.10 -11.65 7.08
CA ASP A 105 9.69 -11.26 5.79
C ASP A 105 10.43 -9.92 5.91
N LYS A 106 9.88 -9.01 6.72
CA LYS A 106 10.51 -7.70 7.01
C LYS A 106 11.39 -7.71 8.26
N ASP A 107 11.37 -8.79 9.03
CA ASP A 107 12.09 -8.94 10.31
C ASP A 107 11.70 -7.81 11.30
N LEU A 108 10.40 -7.44 11.31
CA LEU A 108 9.84 -6.36 12.13
C LEU A 108 8.70 -6.87 13.01
N LYS A 109 8.62 -6.31 14.21
CA LYS A 109 7.59 -6.60 15.20
C LYS A 109 6.66 -5.41 15.29
N TYR A 110 5.38 -5.68 15.13
CA TYR A 110 4.32 -4.69 15.18
C TYR A 110 3.39 -4.94 16.36
N LEU A 111 2.93 -3.85 16.96
CA LEU A 111 1.80 -3.85 17.87
C LEU A 111 0.73 -2.96 17.26
N HIS A 112 -0.40 -3.56 16.87
CA HIS A 112 -1.52 -2.80 16.32
C HIS A 112 -2.47 -2.50 17.47
N VAL A 113 -2.77 -1.22 17.68
CA VAL A 113 -3.72 -0.77 18.69
C VAL A 113 -4.94 -0.22 17.97
N PHE A 114 -6.11 -0.64 18.44
CA PHE A 114 -7.41 -0.19 17.97
C PHE A 114 -8.00 0.69 19.07
N PRO A 115 -7.77 2.01 19.05
CA PRO A 115 -8.28 2.90 20.09
C PRO A 115 -9.80 2.95 20.09
N LYS A 116 -10.39 3.38 21.21
CA LYS A 116 -11.82 3.68 21.29
C LYS A 116 -12.06 4.96 20.50
N VAL A 117 -13.01 4.96 19.57
CA VAL A 117 -13.27 6.11 18.70
C VAL A 117 -14.68 6.65 18.89
N ASP A 118 -14.80 7.97 18.83
CA ASP A 118 -16.09 8.66 18.71
C ASP A 118 -16.25 9.15 17.27
N LEU A 119 -17.21 8.54 16.56
CA LEU A 119 -17.52 8.85 15.17
C LEU A 119 -18.48 10.04 15.03
N SER A 120 -19.07 10.51 16.13
CA SER A 120 -20.07 11.59 16.10
C SER A 120 -19.44 12.99 15.99
N ALA A 121 -18.22 13.18 16.50
CA ALA A 121 -17.53 14.47 16.56
C ALA A 121 -16.87 14.90 15.23
N ALA A 122 -16.73 14.00 14.25
CA ALA A 122 -16.09 14.29 12.96
C ALA A 122 -17.09 14.70 11.85
N ALA A 123 -18.39 14.77 12.17
CA ALA A 123 -19.46 15.02 11.20
C ALA A 123 -19.84 16.50 11.00
N GLU A 124 -19.32 17.44 11.82
CA GLU A 124 -19.79 18.83 11.83
C GLU A 124 -19.08 19.78 10.82
N ASP A 125 -18.01 19.36 10.13
CA ASP A 125 -17.19 20.25 9.26
C ASP A 125 -17.28 19.96 7.75
N ALA A 126 -18.29 19.21 7.28
CA ALA A 126 -18.40 18.80 5.87
C ALA A 126 -19.77 19.09 5.24
N GLU A 127 -20.22 20.35 5.28
CA GLU A 127 -21.25 20.87 4.36
C GLU A 127 -20.67 22.03 3.53
N ASP A 128 -20.26 21.75 2.29
CA ASP A 128 -20.62 22.55 1.11
C ASP A 128 -20.28 21.80 -0.19
N GLY A 129 -21.17 21.91 -1.17
CA GLY A 129 -20.84 21.72 -2.59
C GLY A 129 -21.30 20.44 -3.28
N GLY A 130 -22.51 20.47 -3.86
CA GLY A 130 -22.78 19.80 -5.15
C GLY A 130 -23.83 18.70 -5.12
N GLY A 131 -25.03 19.01 -5.62
CA GLY A 131 -26.22 18.17 -5.53
C GLY A 131 -26.19 16.90 -6.38
N GLY A 132 -26.69 15.83 -5.77
CA GLY A 132 -27.11 14.57 -6.38
C GLY A 132 -27.98 13.84 -5.38
N SER A 133 -29.23 13.55 -5.76
CA SER A 133 -30.32 13.08 -4.91
C SER A 133 -30.00 11.81 -4.11
N GLY A 134 -30.17 11.89 -2.78
CA GLY A 134 -30.60 10.74 -1.95
C GLY A 134 -29.60 10.18 -0.94
N GLY A 135 -29.67 10.67 0.31
CA GLY A 135 -29.45 9.85 1.52
C GLY A 135 -28.04 9.68 2.08
N GLY A 136 -27.70 10.49 3.10
CA GLY A 136 -26.92 10.05 4.27
C GLY A 136 -25.40 9.92 4.14
N GLY A 137 -24.67 11.04 4.21
CA GLY A 137 -23.20 11.05 4.39
C GLY A 137 -22.39 10.34 3.28
N PRO A 138 -21.04 10.43 3.30
CA PRO A 138 -20.22 9.68 2.35
C PRO A 138 -20.25 8.19 2.73
N GLN A 139 -21.27 7.46 2.30
CA GLN A 139 -21.30 6.00 2.39
C GLN A 139 -20.18 5.42 1.54
N SER A 140 -19.51 4.38 2.04
CA SER A 140 -18.41 3.76 1.31
C SER A 140 -18.90 3.22 -0.05
N PRO A 141 -18.05 3.24 -1.10
CA PRO A 141 -18.40 2.73 -2.42
C PRO A 141 -19.03 1.33 -2.41
N GLU A 142 -18.48 0.43 -1.58
CA GLU A 142 -19.01 -0.91 -1.37
C GLU A 142 -20.39 -0.92 -0.72
N TYR A 143 -20.66 -0.04 0.24
CA TYR A 143 -21.98 0.07 0.86
C TYR A 143 -23.03 0.55 -0.13
N GLN A 144 -22.71 1.60 -0.91
CA GLN A 144 -23.59 2.11 -1.97
C GLN A 144 -23.91 1.03 -3.01
N CYS A 145 -22.95 0.16 -3.32
CA CYS A 145 -23.15 -0.94 -4.26
C CYS A 145 -24.03 -2.07 -3.71
N VAL A 146 -23.95 -2.37 -2.41
CA VAL A 146 -24.81 -3.43 -1.83
C VAL A 146 -26.21 -2.93 -1.52
N SER A 147 -26.39 -1.62 -1.27
CA SER A 147 -27.68 -1.04 -0.90
C SER A 147 -28.56 -0.62 -2.07
N CYS A 148 -27.99 -0.41 -3.25
CA CYS A 148 -28.74 0.02 -4.43
C CYS A 148 -29.47 -1.15 -5.11
N THR A 149 -30.33 -0.85 -6.08
CA THR A 149 -30.91 -1.87 -6.96
C THR A 149 -29.86 -2.41 -7.96
N TYR A 150 -30.17 -3.52 -8.63
CA TYR A 150 -29.25 -4.08 -9.63
C TYR A 150 -29.05 -3.15 -10.83
N GLU A 151 -30.09 -2.41 -11.24
CA GLU A 151 -30.02 -1.43 -12.32
C GLU A 151 -29.12 -0.25 -11.95
N GLU A 152 -29.33 0.34 -10.77
CA GLU A 152 -28.50 1.43 -10.24
C GLU A 152 -27.04 0.99 -10.08
N PHE A 153 -26.81 -0.25 -9.65
CA PHE A 153 -25.48 -0.81 -9.56
C PHE A 153 -24.75 -0.79 -10.92
N GLN A 154 -25.42 -1.14 -12.01
CA GLN A 154 -24.80 -1.09 -13.35
C GLN A 154 -24.41 0.34 -13.75
N GLU A 155 -25.24 1.33 -13.41
CA GLU A 155 -24.96 2.73 -13.68
C GLU A 155 -23.79 3.26 -12.83
N LEU A 156 -23.78 2.94 -11.53
CA LEU A 156 -22.68 3.25 -10.61
C LEU A 156 -21.35 2.68 -11.09
N LEU A 157 -21.37 1.44 -11.61
CA LEU A 157 -20.17 0.82 -12.18
C LEU A 157 -19.66 1.54 -13.43
N ALA A 158 -20.58 1.96 -14.31
CA ALA A 158 -20.23 2.65 -15.53
C ALA A 158 -19.63 4.04 -15.27
N MET A 159 -20.12 4.74 -14.23
CA MET A 159 -19.66 6.07 -13.86
C MET A 159 -18.37 6.05 -13.03
N ASN A 160 -18.30 5.20 -11.99
CA ASN A 160 -17.28 5.32 -10.95
C ASN A 160 -16.11 4.34 -11.05
N VAL A 161 -16.28 3.19 -11.74
CA VAL A 161 -15.24 2.15 -11.87
C VAL A 161 -15.09 1.63 -13.31
N PRO A 162 -14.67 2.46 -14.26
CA PRO A 162 -14.54 2.07 -15.66
C PRO A 162 -13.33 1.15 -15.95
N SER A 163 -12.27 1.17 -15.13
CA SER A 163 -11.07 0.33 -15.35
C SER A 163 -11.17 -1.06 -14.73
N PHE A 164 -10.32 -1.99 -15.20
CA PHE A 164 -10.30 -3.36 -14.70
C PHE A 164 -9.81 -3.40 -13.24
N SER A 165 -8.76 -2.64 -12.91
CA SER A 165 -8.23 -2.54 -11.55
C SER A 165 -9.27 -2.01 -10.57
N GLN A 166 -10.03 -0.98 -10.95
CA GLN A 166 -11.10 -0.43 -10.10
C GLN A 166 -12.23 -1.45 -9.88
N LYS A 167 -12.70 -2.11 -10.95
CA LYS A 167 -13.71 -3.18 -10.82
C LYS A 167 -13.22 -4.37 -9.99
N ARG A 168 -11.93 -4.69 -10.09
CA ARG A 168 -11.30 -5.75 -9.27
C ARG A 168 -11.20 -5.35 -7.81
N ALA A 169 -10.88 -4.09 -7.51
CA ALA A 169 -10.86 -3.55 -6.15
C ALA A 169 -12.26 -3.59 -5.54
N LEU A 170 -13.27 -3.12 -6.28
CA LEU A 170 -14.68 -3.19 -5.85
C LEU A 170 -15.14 -4.62 -5.62
N LEU A 171 -14.85 -5.55 -6.54
CA LEU A 171 -15.19 -6.97 -6.38
C LEU A 171 -14.61 -7.55 -5.08
N LYS A 172 -13.38 -7.20 -4.73
CA LYS A 172 -12.76 -7.68 -3.49
C LYS A 172 -13.54 -7.23 -2.26
N ARG A 173 -14.02 -5.99 -2.23
CA ARG A 173 -14.82 -5.43 -1.12
C ARG A 173 -16.24 -5.97 -1.11
N MET A 174 -16.87 -6.12 -2.27
CA MET A 174 -18.19 -6.74 -2.42
C MET A 174 -18.21 -8.18 -1.90
N ARG A 175 -17.14 -8.96 -2.10
CA ARG A 175 -17.04 -10.31 -1.53
C ARG A 175 -16.94 -10.34 0.00
N VAL A 176 -16.40 -9.29 0.62
CA VAL A 176 -16.42 -9.15 2.09
C VAL A 176 -17.85 -8.93 2.56
N MET A 177 -18.60 -8.07 1.86
CA MET A 177 -20.02 -7.83 2.15
C MET A 177 -20.89 -9.06 1.91
N GLU A 178 -20.63 -9.83 0.84
CA GLU A 178 -21.28 -11.11 0.58
C GLU A 178 -21.04 -12.12 1.72
N SER A 179 -19.78 -12.25 2.17
CA SER A 179 -19.47 -13.12 3.30
C SER A 179 -20.12 -12.65 4.62
N ALA A 180 -20.23 -11.34 4.84
CA ALA A 180 -20.95 -10.80 6.00
C ALA A 180 -22.46 -11.12 5.93
N LEU A 181 -23.07 -11.02 4.74
CA LEU A 181 -24.46 -11.41 4.53
C LEU A 181 -24.68 -12.90 4.81
N GLU A 182 -23.82 -13.78 4.31
CA GLU A 182 -23.88 -15.23 4.57
C GLU A 182 -23.78 -15.55 6.08
N GLN A 183 -22.96 -14.80 6.82
CA GLN A 183 -22.84 -14.95 8.27
C GLN A 183 -24.13 -14.54 8.99
N LEU A 184 -24.74 -13.41 8.58
CA LEU A 184 -26.03 -12.96 9.11
C LEU A 184 -27.13 -13.99 8.81
N GLU A 185 -27.22 -14.52 7.59
CA GLU A 185 -28.17 -15.57 7.23
C GLU A 185 -27.96 -16.86 8.06
N SER A 186 -26.71 -17.23 8.32
CA SER A 186 -26.38 -18.35 9.20
C SER A 186 -26.83 -18.10 10.64
N MET A 187 -26.62 -16.91 11.17
CA MET A 187 -27.08 -16.52 12.51
C MET A 187 -28.62 -16.55 12.60
N LEU A 188 -29.33 -16.11 11.56
CA LEU A 188 -30.79 -16.18 11.47
C LEU A 188 -31.28 -17.64 11.48
N THR A 189 -30.61 -18.51 10.72
CA THR A 189 -30.89 -19.96 10.69
C THR A 189 -30.68 -20.60 12.07
N GLN A 190 -29.68 -20.14 12.82
CA GLN A 190 -29.39 -20.57 14.18
C GLN A 190 -30.26 -19.90 15.25
N GLN A 191 -31.24 -19.07 14.85
CA GLN A 191 -32.13 -18.32 15.74
C GLN A 191 -31.39 -17.40 16.73
N GLN A 192 -30.21 -16.91 16.33
CA GLN A 192 -29.48 -15.93 17.11
C GLN A 192 -30.15 -14.56 16.96
N ARG A 193 -30.05 -13.73 18.00
CA ARG A 193 -30.57 -12.35 17.94
C ARG A 193 -29.54 -11.46 17.28
N PHE A 194 -29.99 -10.68 16.30
CA PHE A 194 -29.20 -9.59 15.76
C PHE A 194 -29.16 -8.41 16.72
N THR A 195 -28.02 -7.73 16.74
CA THR A 195 -27.91 -6.35 17.18
C THR A 195 -28.66 -5.43 16.20
N SER A 196 -28.97 -4.20 16.62
CA SER A 196 -29.61 -3.22 15.74
C SER A 196 -28.81 -2.99 14.46
N GLN A 197 -27.48 -2.94 14.58
CA GLN A 197 -26.58 -2.68 13.46
C GLN A 197 -26.53 -3.86 12.47
N GLU A 198 -26.53 -5.10 12.96
CA GLU A 198 -26.59 -6.30 12.12
C GLU A 198 -27.93 -6.39 11.38
N GLN A 199 -29.02 -6.04 12.06
CA GLN A 199 -30.35 -5.96 11.44
C GLN A 199 -30.37 -4.90 10.33
N ASP A 200 -29.88 -3.69 10.61
CA ASP A 200 -29.81 -2.61 9.61
C ASP A 200 -28.94 -2.99 8.40
N MET A 201 -27.81 -3.68 8.66
CA MET A 201 -26.93 -4.18 7.60
C MET A 201 -27.63 -5.24 6.76
N TYR A 202 -28.29 -6.21 7.40
CA TYR A 202 -29.06 -7.26 6.72
C TYR A 202 -30.17 -6.66 5.84
N ASP A 203 -30.95 -5.73 6.40
CA ASP A 203 -32.10 -5.12 5.72
C ASP A 203 -31.70 -4.20 4.57
N SER A 204 -30.50 -3.62 4.64
CA SER A 204 -29.96 -2.75 3.59
C SER A 204 -29.32 -3.49 2.42
N MET A 205 -28.90 -4.74 2.58
CA MET A 205 -28.20 -5.49 1.54
C MET A 205 -29.18 -6.08 0.51
N VAL A 206 -29.04 -5.67 -0.75
CA VAL A 206 -29.92 -6.10 -1.85
C VAL A 206 -29.10 -6.80 -2.93
N ASP A 207 -29.51 -8.01 -3.31
CA ASP A 207 -29.00 -8.77 -4.47
C ASP A 207 -27.46 -8.90 -4.54
N VAL A 208 -26.78 -8.97 -3.39
CA VAL A 208 -25.30 -8.91 -3.30
C VAL A 208 -24.64 -10.00 -4.14
N GLY A 209 -25.12 -11.24 -4.07
CA GLY A 209 -24.57 -12.36 -4.84
C GLY A 209 -24.67 -12.15 -6.36
N ILE A 210 -25.80 -11.65 -6.86
CA ILE A 210 -25.99 -11.38 -8.30
C ILE A 210 -25.06 -10.25 -8.76
N LYS A 211 -24.87 -9.22 -7.94
CA LYS A 211 -23.94 -8.10 -8.22
C LYS A 211 -22.48 -8.57 -8.24
N VAL A 212 -22.09 -9.45 -7.32
CA VAL A 212 -20.77 -10.09 -7.31
C VAL A 212 -20.56 -10.93 -8.57
N GLU A 213 -21.53 -11.76 -8.96
CA GLU A 213 -21.47 -12.51 -10.21
C GLU A 213 -21.34 -11.61 -11.45
N PHE A 214 -22.09 -10.50 -11.49
CA PHE A 214 -22.02 -9.53 -12.57
C PHE A 214 -20.62 -8.93 -12.69
N LEU A 215 -20.02 -8.50 -11.58
CA LEU A 215 -18.66 -7.99 -11.56
C LEU A 215 -17.64 -9.03 -12.04
N ASN A 216 -17.76 -10.29 -11.62
CA ASN A 216 -16.89 -11.37 -12.10
C ASN A 216 -17.02 -11.53 -13.63
N LYS A 217 -18.25 -11.59 -14.16
CA LYS A 217 -18.51 -11.71 -15.61
C LYS A 217 -17.96 -10.51 -16.39
N GLU A 218 -18.09 -9.29 -15.87
CA GLU A 218 -17.58 -8.09 -16.54
C GLU A 218 -16.04 -8.05 -16.54
N LEU A 219 -15.38 -8.50 -15.46
CA LEU A 219 -13.93 -8.65 -15.41
C LEU A 219 -13.44 -9.70 -16.42
N GLU A 220 -14.08 -10.87 -16.50
CA GLU A 220 -13.77 -11.90 -17.49
C GLU A 220 -13.95 -11.39 -18.92
N LYS A 221 -15.00 -10.61 -19.17
CA LYS A 221 -15.25 -9.95 -20.45
C LYS A 221 -14.18 -8.91 -20.79
N MET A 222 -13.64 -8.18 -19.81
CA MET A 222 -12.53 -7.26 -20.03
C MET A 222 -11.23 -8.00 -20.36
N VAL A 223 -10.96 -9.12 -19.70
CA VAL A 223 -9.80 -9.99 -19.96
C VAL A 223 -9.89 -10.61 -21.36
N THR A 224 -11.02 -11.22 -21.71
CA THR A 224 -11.24 -11.89 -23.00
C THR A 224 -11.25 -10.91 -24.19
N LYS A 225 -11.72 -9.67 -23.98
CA LYS A 225 -11.68 -8.61 -25.01
C LYS A 225 -10.35 -7.86 -25.06
N GLY A 226 -9.37 -8.19 -24.21
CA GLY A 226 -8.09 -7.51 -24.15
C GLY A 226 -8.17 -6.05 -23.70
N ARG A 227 -9.22 -5.66 -22.97
CA ARG A 227 -9.42 -4.30 -22.43
C ARG A 227 -8.66 -4.13 -21.11
N LEU A 228 -7.36 -4.37 -21.14
CA LEU A 228 -6.47 -4.24 -19.99
C LEU A 228 -5.36 -3.23 -20.31
N THR A 229 -5.04 -2.36 -19.36
CA THR A 229 -3.89 -1.47 -19.43
C THR A 229 -2.59 -2.25 -19.30
N LYS A 230 -1.46 -1.60 -19.62
CA LYS A 230 -0.14 -2.27 -19.56
C LYS A 230 0.22 -2.73 -18.14
N GLY A 231 -0.13 -1.95 -17.11
CA GLY A 231 0.12 -2.36 -15.73
C GLY A 231 -0.87 -3.43 -15.26
N GLU A 232 -2.14 -3.36 -15.67
CA GLU A 232 -3.13 -4.42 -15.40
C GLU A 232 -2.73 -5.76 -16.05
N GLN A 233 -2.26 -5.75 -17.30
CA GLN A 233 -1.73 -6.95 -17.95
C GLN A 233 -0.55 -7.52 -17.17
N LYS A 234 0.40 -6.67 -16.75
CA LYS A 234 1.56 -7.11 -15.97
C LYS A 234 1.14 -7.72 -14.64
N GLN A 235 0.20 -7.11 -13.92
CA GLN A 235 -0.30 -7.63 -12.66
C GLN A 235 -1.06 -8.94 -12.86
N MET A 236 -1.90 -9.04 -13.88
CA MET A 236 -2.64 -10.27 -14.21
C MET A 236 -1.71 -11.43 -14.60
N VAL A 237 -0.67 -11.16 -15.39
CA VAL A 237 0.34 -12.17 -15.73
C VAL A 237 1.12 -12.60 -14.48
N SER A 238 1.45 -11.66 -13.59
CA SER A 238 2.11 -11.97 -12.32
C SER A 238 1.22 -12.86 -11.43
N ASP A 239 -0.05 -12.51 -11.27
CA ASP A 239 -1.00 -13.26 -10.43
C ASP A 239 -1.27 -14.67 -10.99
N LEU A 240 -1.34 -14.80 -12.32
CA LEU A 240 -1.45 -16.09 -12.99
C LEU A 240 -0.17 -16.91 -12.82
N GLY A 241 1.00 -16.27 -12.84
CA GLY A 241 2.29 -16.90 -12.56
C GLY A 241 2.34 -17.49 -11.14
N THR A 242 1.98 -16.71 -10.12
CA THR A 242 1.92 -17.21 -8.74
C THR A 242 0.94 -18.38 -8.59
N LYS A 243 -0.22 -18.34 -9.26
CA LYS A 243 -1.17 -19.48 -9.27
C LYS A 243 -0.60 -20.72 -9.95
N MET A 244 0.23 -20.57 -10.98
CA MET A 244 0.91 -21.70 -11.62
C MET A 244 1.95 -22.32 -10.68
N GLU A 245 2.68 -21.50 -9.93
CA GLU A 245 3.62 -21.97 -8.91
C GLU A 245 2.92 -22.74 -7.79
N GLU A 246 1.77 -22.25 -7.31
CA GLU A 246 0.91 -22.97 -6.35
C GLU A 246 0.42 -24.31 -6.92
N LEU A 247 0.01 -24.33 -8.19
CA LEU A 247 -0.38 -25.57 -8.86
C LEU A 247 0.80 -26.54 -8.99
N ASP A 248 2.01 -26.04 -9.23
CA ASP A 248 3.22 -26.89 -9.31
C ASP A 248 3.53 -27.56 -7.97
N VAL A 249 3.41 -26.84 -6.86
CA VAL A 249 3.51 -27.42 -5.52
C VAL A 249 2.41 -28.47 -5.28
N ALA A 250 1.17 -28.17 -5.68
CA ALA A 250 0.05 -29.10 -5.55
C ALA A 250 0.19 -30.35 -6.43
N ILE A 251 0.75 -30.23 -7.64
CA ILE A 251 1.06 -31.34 -8.55
C ILE A 251 2.15 -32.22 -7.94
N ALA A 252 3.25 -31.63 -7.47
CA ALA A 252 4.33 -32.36 -6.82
C ALA A 252 3.84 -33.10 -5.56
N THR A 253 2.95 -32.49 -4.78
CA THR A 253 2.33 -33.10 -3.61
C THR A 253 1.41 -34.26 -4.01
N ALA A 254 0.57 -34.08 -5.03
CA ALA A 254 -0.31 -35.14 -5.53
C ALA A 254 0.47 -36.33 -6.12
N ASP A 255 1.62 -36.06 -6.76
CA ASP A 255 2.53 -37.08 -7.28
C ASP A 255 3.20 -37.88 -6.15
N ALA A 256 3.69 -37.17 -5.12
CA ALA A 256 4.27 -37.80 -3.93
C ALA A 256 3.25 -38.65 -3.15
N GLU A 257 1.98 -38.24 -3.13
CA GLU A 257 0.87 -38.97 -2.51
C GLU A 257 0.31 -40.11 -3.40
N GLY A 258 0.83 -40.31 -4.62
CA GLY A 258 0.35 -41.32 -5.56
C GLY A 258 -1.06 -41.07 -6.10
N LYS A 259 -1.58 -39.85 -6.00
CA LYS A 259 -2.94 -39.46 -6.43
C LYS A 259 -2.97 -39.06 -7.91
N ALA A 260 -2.72 -40.02 -8.81
CA ALA A 260 -2.62 -39.79 -10.26
C ALA A 260 -3.80 -38.99 -10.86
N LYS A 261 -5.05 -39.32 -10.49
CA LYS A 261 -6.23 -38.59 -10.97
C LYS A 261 -6.26 -37.12 -10.54
N LYS A 262 -5.73 -36.79 -9.36
CA LYS A 262 -5.62 -35.41 -8.85
C LYS A 262 -4.50 -34.66 -9.56
N LYS A 263 -3.38 -35.34 -9.85
CA LYS A 263 -2.26 -34.80 -10.63
C LYS A 263 -2.70 -34.40 -12.04
N ASP A 264 -3.33 -35.32 -12.79
CA ASP A 264 -3.80 -35.06 -14.16
C ASP A 264 -4.79 -33.88 -14.21
N ALA A 265 -5.68 -33.78 -13.21
CA ALA A 265 -6.63 -32.67 -13.11
C ALA A 265 -5.95 -31.32 -12.83
N LEU A 266 -4.87 -31.30 -12.03
CA LEU A 266 -4.10 -30.09 -11.74
C LEU A 266 -3.22 -29.68 -12.92
N GLU A 267 -2.62 -30.64 -13.63
CA GLU A 267 -1.87 -30.38 -14.87
C GLU A 267 -2.78 -29.81 -15.97
N GLY A 268 -3.99 -30.35 -16.13
CA GLY A 268 -4.99 -29.78 -17.03
C GLY A 268 -5.36 -28.33 -16.69
N LYS A 269 -5.53 -28.02 -15.40
CA LYS A 269 -5.75 -26.63 -14.95
C LYS A 269 -4.54 -25.73 -15.23
N LYS A 270 -3.32 -26.24 -15.03
CA LYS A 270 -2.09 -25.50 -15.32
C LYS A 270 -2.00 -25.14 -16.80
N SER A 271 -2.25 -26.09 -17.70
CA SER A 271 -2.27 -25.86 -19.16
C SER A 271 -3.27 -24.75 -19.55
N GLN A 272 -4.48 -24.80 -19.01
CA GLN A 272 -5.50 -23.78 -19.25
C GLN A 272 -5.08 -22.38 -18.75
N LEU A 273 -4.38 -22.30 -17.63
CA LEU A 273 -3.86 -21.02 -17.13
C LEU A 273 -2.72 -20.51 -18.02
N THR A 274 -1.84 -21.39 -18.53
CA THR A 274 -0.75 -21.01 -19.42
C THR A 274 -1.28 -20.40 -20.71
N GLU A 275 -2.24 -21.06 -21.35
CA GLU A 275 -2.91 -20.54 -22.54
C GLU A 275 -3.58 -19.19 -22.29
N LYS A 276 -4.23 -19.00 -21.13
CA LYS A 276 -4.82 -17.72 -20.75
C LYS A 276 -3.77 -16.63 -20.56
N THR A 277 -2.64 -16.94 -19.94
CA THR A 277 -1.52 -16.00 -19.76
C THR A 277 -0.97 -15.55 -21.11
N ASP A 278 -0.76 -16.47 -22.04
CA ASP A 278 -0.24 -16.17 -23.38
C ASP A 278 -1.21 -15.28 -24.17
N VAL A 279 -2.51 -15.58 -24.12
CA VAL A 279 -3.56 -14.76 -24.75
C VAL A 279 -3.60 -13.35 -24.16
N ILE A 280 -3.51 -13.22 -22.83
CA ILE A 280 -3.50 -11.91 -22.14
C ILE A 280 -2.27 -11.10 -22.54
N ALA A 281 -1.09 -11.75 -22.60
CA ALA A 281 0.16 -11.11 -23.00
C ALA A 281 0.17 -10.69 -24.48
N ALA A 282 -0.58 -11.38 -25.33
CA ALA A 282 -0.68 -11.08 -26.76
C ALA A 282 -1.60 -9.89 -27.07
N PHE A 283 -2.53 -9.52 -26.18
CA PHE A 283 -3.42 -8.39 -26.40
C PHE A 283 -2.68 -7.04 -26.35
N LYS A 284 -3.02 -6.13 -27.27
CA LYS A 284 -2.50 -4.76 -27.25
C LYS A 284 -3.10 -4.02 -26.05
N PRO A 285 -2.28 -3.50 -25.12
CA PRO A 285 -2.79 -2.82 -23.94
C PRO A 285 -3.57 -1.55 -24.29
N ILE A 286 -4.67 -1.31 -23.59
CA ILE A 286 -5.41 -0.04 -23.67
C ILE A 286 -4.71 1.03 -22.82
N VAL A 287 -4.91 2.30 -23.18
CA VAL A 287 -4.49 3.43 -22.34
C VAL A 287 -5.74 3.99 -21.70
N TYR A 288 -5.86 3.82 -20.39
CA TYR A 288 -6.86 4.50 -19.60
C TYR A 288 -6.29 5.88 -19.26
N THR A 289 -6.97 6.96 -19.64
CA THR A 289 -6.56 8.33 -19.30
C THR A 289 -7.55 8.89 -18.31
N MET A 290 -7.08 9.33 -17.15
CA MET A 290 -7.95 10.03 -16.20
C MET A 290 -8.19 11.46 -16.68
N ALA A 291 -9.30 12.05 -16.25
CA ALA A 291 -9.46 13.49 -16.33
C ALA A 291 -8.25 14.16 -15.64
N HIS A 292 -7.73 15.23 -16.23
CA HIS A 292 -6.61 16.02 -15.69
C HIS A 292 -5.25 15.30 -15.48
N GLU A 293 -5.04 14.07 -15.94
CA GLU A 293 -3.79 13.31 -15.69
C GLU A 293 -2.52 13.99 -16.23
N LYS A 294 -2.61 14.59 -17.43
CA LYS A 294 -1.49 15.35 -18.01
C LYS A 294 -1.18 16.59 -17.18
N GLU A 295 -2.23 17.30 -16.74
CA GLU A 295 -2.13 18.49 -15.90
C GLU A 295 -1.53 18.13 -14.53
N LEU A 296 -2.00 17.06 -13.88
CA LEU A 296 -1.44 16.54 -12.63
C LEU A 296 0.01 16.09 -12.76
N ASN A 297 0.36 15.36 -13.81
CA ASN A 297 1.73 14.91 -14.02
C ASN A 297 2.69 16.07 -14.33
N ASP A 298 2.23 17.11 -15.01
CA ASP A 298 3.05 18.30 -15.29
C ASP A 298 3.17 19.19 -14.04
N LEU A 299 2.10 19.37 -13.25
CA LEU A 299 2.14 20.05 -11.97
C LEU A 299 3.01 19.32 -10.94
N ARG A 300 2.95 17.98 -10.87
CA ARG A 300 3.83 17.18 -9.99
C ARG A 300 5.31 17.26 -10.41
N LYS A 301 5.60 17.36 -11.71
CA LYS A 301 6.97 17.63 -12.19
C LYS A 301 7.42 19.04 -11.83
N GLU A 302 6.54 20.03 -11.93
CA GLU A 302 6.82 21.41 -11.52
C GLU A 302 7.10 21.47 -10.01
N LEU A 303 6.27 20.81 -9.19
CA LEU A 303 6.47 20.69 -7.75
C LEU A 303 7.81 19.99 -7.42
N ALA A 304 8.14 18.88 -8.10
CA ALA A 304 9.42 18.20 -7.90
C ALA A 304 10.65 19.03 -8.33
N VAL A 305 10.49 20.00 -9.23
CA VAL A 305 11.53 20.98 -9.59
C VAL A 305 11.62 22.06 -8.52
N LEU A 306 10.48 22.53 -8.00
CA LEU A 306 10.42 23.53 -6.92
C LEU A 306 10.99 22.98 -5.61
N ASP A 307 10.69 21.73 -5.24
CA ASP A 307 11.27 21.05 -4.07
C ASP A 307 12.78 20.89 -4.18
N LYS A 308 13.31 20.63 -5.38
CA LYS A 308 14.75 20.58 -5.62
C LYS A 308 15.41 21.93 -5.46
N ILE A 309 14.71 23.02 -5.78
CA ILE A 309 15.19 24.38 -5.58
C ILE A 309 15.20 24.72 -4.08
N ASP A 310 14.11 24.38 -3.38
CA ASP A 310 13.92 24.56 -1.93
C ASP A 310 14.99 23.82 -1.10
N THR A 311 15.26 22.56 -1.46
CA THR A 311 16.23 21.69 -0.77
C THR A 311 17.68 21.86 -1.23
N SER A 312 17.96 22.72 -2.22
CA SER A 312 19.29 22.79 -2.85
C SER A 312 20.39 23.38 -1.96
N GLY A 313 20.06 24.00 -0.83
CA GLY A 313 21.02 24.59 0.12
C GLY A 313 21.93 25.69 -0.47
N LYS A 314 21.65 26.14 -1.70
CA LYS A 314 22.39 27.17 -2.42
C LYS A 314 21.75 28.53 -2.20
N LEU A 315 22.52 29.61 -2.31
CA LEU A 315 21.97 30.96 -2.36
C LEU A 315 21.00 31.05 -3.55
N LEU A 316 19.72 31.15 -3.24
CA LEU A 316 18.64 31.26 -4.21
C LEU A 316 18.74 32.62 -4.93
N LYS A 317 18.70 32.61 -6.26
CA LYS A 317 18.62 33.84 -7.05
C LYS A 317 17.19 34.41 -6.99
N GLY A 318 16.99 35.69 -7.30
CA GLY A 318 15.65 36.31 -7.32
C GLY A 318 14.64 35.58 -8.22
N ASP A 319 15.13 34.97 -9.30
CA ASP A 319 14.33 34.13 -10.21
C ASP A 319 13.92 32.78 -9.60
N ASP A 320 14.66 32.28 -8.60
CA ASP A 320 14.35 31.04 -7.89
C ASP A 320 13.37 31.31 -6.72
N LEU A 321 13.49 32.48 -6.07
CA LEU A 321 12.53 32.95 -5.06
C LEU A 321 11.13 33.17 -5.67
N THR A 322 11.06 33.75 -6.86
CA THR A 322 9.78 33.99 -7.58
C THR A 322 9.13 32.70 -8.10
N LYS A 323 9.89 31.63 -8.30
CA LYS A 323 9.37 30.29 -8.62
C LYS A 323 8.88 29.57 -7.37
N LEU A 324 9.63 29.63 -6.26
CA LEU A 324 9.20 29.09 -4.97
C LEU A 324 7.90 29.73 -4.47
N ALA A 325 7.70 31.03 -4.73
CA ALA A 325 6.43 31.71 -4.41
C ALA A 325 5.19 31.11 -5.13
N LYS A 326 5.39 30.35 -6.21
CA LYS A 326 4.30 29.66 -6.92
C LYS A 326 4.00 28.26 -6.36
N LYS A 327 4.87 27.71 -5.50
CA LYS A 327 4.74 26.37 -4.92
C LYS A 327 3.39 26.16 -4.21
N PRO A 328 2.90 27.07 -3.34
CA PRO A 328 1.59 26.89 -2.70
C PRO A 328 0.43 26.85 -3.70
N ARG A 329 0.52 27.61 -4.80
CA ARG A 329 -0.50 27.64 -5.84
C ARG A 329 -0.49 26.37 -6.71
N VAL A 330 0.68 25.77 -6.91
CA VAL A 330 0.81 24.47 -7.60
C VAL A 330 0.28 23.35 -6.70
N GLU A 331 0.56 23.39 -5.39
CA GLU A 331 0.02 22.46 -4.40
C GLU A 331 -1.51 22.56 -4.29
N GLU A 332 -2.06 23.77 -4.21
CA GLU A 332 -3.50 24.02 -4.19
C GLU A 332 -4.19 23.55 -5.48
N ARG A 333 -3.57 23.77 -6.65
CA ARG A 333 -4.11 23.29 -7.93
C ARG A 333 -4.04 21.76 -8.05
N ILE A 334 -3.00 21.12 -7.51
CA ILE A 334 -2.93 19.66 -7.43
C ILE A 334 -4.05 19.13 -6.52
N ALA A 335 -4.24 19.72 -5.33
CA ALA A 335 -5.28 19.32 -4.39
C ALA A 335 -6.70 19.49 -4.99
N ALA A 336 -6.95 20.61 -5.68
CA ALA A 336 -8.22 20.85 -6.37
C ALA A 336 -8.48 19.79 -7.46
N LEU A 337 -7.50 19.55 -8.34
CA LEU A 337 -7.62 18.55 -9.41
C LEU A 337 -7.70 17.10 -8.89
N GLU A 338 -7.13 16.81 -7.72
CA GLU A 338 -7.27 15.53 -7.05
C GLU A 338 -8.61 15.37 -6.33
N SER A 339 -9.28 16.48 -6.00
CA SER A 339 -10.61 16.48 -5.37
C SER A 339 -11.78 16.49 -6.36
N GLU A 340 -11.61 17.07 -7.56
CA GLU A 340 -12.71 17.33 -8.50
C GLU A 340 -13.18 16.08 -9.28
N ASP A 341 -12.33 15.08 -9.52
CA ASP A 341 -12.61 13.99 -10.47
C ASP A 341 -12.12 12.61 -9.99
N LYS A 342 -12.18 12.34 -8.69
CA LYS A 342 -11.71 11.07 -8.13
C LYS A 342 -12.74 9.96 -8.28
N GLY A 343 -12.64 9.17 -9.35
CA GLY A 343 -13.33 7.90 -9.47
C GLY A 343 -12.99 6.96 -8.31
N TRP A 344 -13.86 5.97 -8.04
CA TRP A 344 -13.64 5.07 -6.92
C TRP A 344 -12.34 4.27 -7.10
N PHE A 345 -11.59 4.10 -6.01
CA PHE A 345 -10.34 3.33 -5.94
C PHE A 345 -9.20 3.84 -6.84
N GLU A 346 -9.28 5.07 -7.37
CA GLU A 346 -8.26 5.60 -8.28
C GLU A 346 -6.88 5.71 -7.66
N ASP A 347 -6.78 6.07 -6.38
CA ASP A 347 -5.49 6.14 -5.67
C ASP A 347 -4.84 4.78 -5.51
N GLU A 348 -5.63 3.78 -5.12
CA GLU A 348 -5.19 2.39 -4.95
C GLU A 348 -4.75 1.78 -6.28
N CYS A 349 -5.43 2.16 -7.37
CA CYS A 349 -5.16 1.64 -8.70
C CYS A 349 -4.14 2.48 -9.48
N ARG A 350 -3.74 3.65 -8.98
CA ARG A 350 -2.94 4.64 -9.73
C ARG A 350 -1.63 4.06 -10.25
N ALA A 351 -0.91 3.31 -9.41
CA ALA A 351 0.37 2.71 -9.79
C ALA A 351 0.24 1.62 -10.88
N VAL A 352 -0.92 0.97 -10.95
CA VAL A 352 -1.23 -0.08 -11.92
C VAL A 352 -1.74 0.51 -13.23
N LEU A 353 -2.63 1.50 -13.13
CA LEU A 353 -3.18 2.21 -14.30
C LEU A 353 -2.11 3.07 -14.97
N PHE A 354 -1.25 3.71 -14.16
CA PHE A 354 -0.21 4.64 -14.60
C PHE A 354 1.14 4.13 -14.13
N ASN A 355 1.79 3.35 -15.01
CA ASN A 355 3.21 3.09 -14.83
C ASN A 355 3.92 4.46 -14.96
N PRO A 356 4.56 5.00 -13.89
CA PRO A 356 5.21 6.30 -13.99
C PRO A 356 6.16 6.24 -15.16
N ALA A 357 5.99 7.16 -16.12
CA ALA A 357 6.78 7.17 -17.34
C ALA A 357 8.24 7.06 -16.93
N ALA A 358 8.84 5.88 -17.15
CA ALA A 358 10.24 5.63 -16.83
C ALA A 358 10.99 6.81 -17.43
N ALA A 359 11.65 7.59 -16.56
CA ALA A 359 12.39 8.76 -16.97
C ALA A 359 13.21 8.35 -18.20
N LYS A 360 12.90 8.96 -19.35
CA LYS A 360 13.57 8.61 -20.61
C LYS A 360 15.06 8.60 -20.30
N PRO A 361 15.81 7.50 -20.54
CA PRO A 361 17.22 7.47 -20.23
C PRO A 361 17.86 8.66 -20.95
N ALA A 362 18.53 9.51 -20.17
CA ALA A 362 19.18 10.70 -20.69
C ALA A 362 20.00 10.31 -21.94
N PRO A 363 19.88 11.03 -23.06
CA PRO A 363 20.60 10.66 -24.27
C PRO A 363 22.09 10.60 -23.94
N LYS A 364 22.68 9.41 -24.06
CA LYS A 364 24.13 9.22 -23.92
C LYS A 364 24.80 10.22 -24.83
N LYS A 365 25.51 11.18 -24.22
CA LYS A 365 26.31 12.18 -24.93
C LYS A 365 27.26 11.40 -25.85
N LYS A 366 27.08 11.55 -27.17
CA LYS A 366 28.01 11.01 -28.16
C LYS A 366 29.40 11.54 -27.79
N THR A 367 30.28 10.64 -27.37
CA THR A 367 31.72 10.91 -27.35
C THR A 367 32.13 11.16 -28.79
N THR A 368 32.31 12.42 -29.15
CA THR A 368 32.92 12.82 -30.41
C THR A 368 34.38 12.38 -30.38
N SER A 369 34.68 11.33 -31.14
CA SER A 369 36.00 11.05 -31.67
C SER A 369 36.42 12.18 -32.61
N GLY A 370 37.57 12.79 -32.35
CA GLY A 370 38.20 13.76 -33.23
C GLY A 370 39.59 14.09 -32.71
N GLY A 371 40.62 13.58 -33.40
CA GLY A 371 42.02 13.70 -33.00
C GLY A 371 42.70 15.00 -33.44
N GLY A 372 43.86 15.23 -32.81
CA GLY A 372 45.08 15.73 -33.45
C GLY A 372 45.22 17.22 -33.74
N GLY A 373 46.19 17.87 -33.08
CA GLY A 373 46.93 18.98 -33.69
C GLY A 373 47.35 20.14 -32.78
N GLY A 374 48.55 20.05 -32.20
CA GLY A 374 49.60 21.08 -32.36
C GLY A 374 49.55 22.40 -31.58
N GLY A 375 50.49 22.54 -30.63
CA GLY A 375 51.43 23.67 -30.57
C GLY A 375 51.10 24.86 -29.65
N GLY A 376 52.03 25.21 -28.76
CA GLY A 376 52.09 26.54 -28.14
C GLY A 376 52.58 26.57 -26.69
N SER A 377 53.90 26.53 -26.51
CA SER A 377 54.65 26.72 -25.26
C SER A 377 54.51 28.12 -24.66
N THR A 378 54.40 28.21 -23.33
CA THR A 378 55.06 29.15 -22.37
C THR A 378 54.34 28.99 -21.01
N GLY A 379 54.91 28.64 -19.86
CA GLY A 379 56.29 28.61 -19.40
C GLY A 379 56.36 29.28 -18.03
N TRP A 380 56.35 28.50 -16.94
CA TRP A 380 57.18 28.78 -15.75
C TRP A 380 57.49 27.48 -14.97
N LEU A 381 58.61 26.88 -15.38
CA LEU A 381 59.67 26.19 -14.63
C LEU A 381 59.44 25.83 -13.13
N THR A 382 59.48 24.53 -12.73
CA THR A 382 60.66 23.71 -12.26
C THR A 382 61.06 23.96 -10.79
N THR A 383 61.55 23.04 -9.94
CA THR A 383 62.00 21.63 -10.04
C THR A 383 62.18 21.04 -8.63
N ALA A 384 62.23 19.70 -8.60
CA ALA A 384 62.49 18.74 -7.53
C ALA A 384 63.68 18.96 -6.56
N ALA A 385 63.60 18.31 -5.39
CA ALA A 385 64.58 17.34 -4.82
C ALA A 385 64.12 16.95 -3.39
N LYS A 386 64.41 15.81 -2.75
CA LYS A 386 64.92 14.46 -3.08
C LYS A 386 65.01 13.71 -1.73
N GLY A 387 64.70 12.41 -1.71
CA GLY A 387 65.15 11.44 -0.70
C GLY A 387 64.18 11.21 0.48
N SER A 388 64.06 10.01 1.05
CA SER A 388 64.72 8.74 0.85
C SER A 388 63.94 7.67 1.63
N SER A 389 63.80 6.47 1.05
CA SER A 389 63.75 5.12 1.69
C SER A 389 62.96 4.94 3.01
N ARG A 390 62.08 3.92 3.18
CA ARG A 390 62.49 2.50 3.20
C ARG A 390 61.26 1.56 3.27
N SER A 391 61.31 0.52 2.43
CA SER A 391 60.95 -0.91 2.61
C SER A 391 59.59 -1.36 3.18
N GLY A 392 58.90 -2.21 2.40
CA GLY A 392 57.77 -3.08 2.80
C GLY A 392 58.16 -4.25 3.73
N PRO A 393 57.33 -5.32 3.87
CA PRO A 393 56.88 -6.12 2.73
C PRO A 393 55.38 -6.50 2.73
N ALA A 394 54.96 -6.98 1.56
CA ALA A 394 53.64 -7.53 1.26
C ALA A 394 53.48 -8.99 1.75
N THR A 395 52.27 -9.39 2.11
CA THR A 395 51.84 -10.80 1.99
C THR A 395 50.31 -10.97 1.87
N LYS A 396 49.92 -11.48 0.69
CA LYS A 396 48.94 -12.55 0.40
C LYS A 396 47.43 -12.35 0.64
N LYS A 397 46.72 -12.38 -0.49
CA LYS A 397 45.34 -12.87 -0.65
C LYS A 397 45.16 -14.29 -0.09
N ALA A 398 44.01 -14.55 0.53
CA ALA A 398 43.41 -15.88 0.62
C ALA A 398 41.90 -15.80 0.29
N ALA A 399 41.41 -16.83 -0.39
CA ALA A 399 40.13 -16.93 -1.09
C ALA A 399 38.98 -17.44 -0.16
N PRO A 400 37.73 -17.54 -0.64
CA PRO A 400 36.53 -17.71 0.18
C PRO A 400 36.34 -19.15 0.66
N GLN A 401 35.81 -19.32 1.88
CA GLN A 401 35.46 -20.63 2.45
C GLN A 401 34.13 -21.14 1.86
N ASN A 402 34.11 -22.43 1.50
CA ASN A 402 32.97 -23.13 0.91
C ASN A 402 31.87 -23.46 1.95
N PRO A 403 30.58 -23.49 1.54
CA PRO A 403 29.41 -23.51 2.42
C PRO A 403 28.87 -24.91 2.80
N PHE A 404 29.66 -25.99 2.71
CA PHE A 404 29.19 -27.37 2.93
C PHE A 404 29.82 -28.09 4.15
N ALA A 405 30.47 -27.36 5.06
CA ALA A 405 31.12 -27.95 6.24
C ALA A 405 30.17 -28.27 7.43
N LEU A 406 28.85 -28.27 7.22
CA LEU A 406 27.85 -28.40 8.29
C LEU A 406 26.75 -29.44 7.98
N LEU A 407 27.09 -30.46 7.17
CA LEU A 407 26.25 -31.64 6.93
C LEU A 407 27.07 -32.91 7.12
N GLY A 408 26.74 -33.65 8.19
CA GLY A 408 27.23 -34.99 8.53
C GLY A 408 28.26 -34.97 9.67
N GLY A 409 28.08 -35.67 10.79
CA GLY A 409 27.09 -36.67 11.19
C GLY A 409 27.58 -37.34 12.48
N ASP A 410 26.66 -38.06 13.14
CA ASP A 410 26.88 -39.15 14.10
C ASP A 410 27.55 -38.83 15.45
N GLU A 411 26.74 -38.67 16.51
CA GLU A 411 26.38 -39.72 17.49
C GLU A 411 25.25 -39.25 18.42
#